data_AF-C0KJS6-F1
#
_entry.id   AF-C0KJS6-F1
#
_cell.length_a   1.000
_cell.length_b   1.000
_cell.length_c   1.000
_cell.angle_alpha   90.00
_cell.angle_beta   90.00
_cell.angle_gamma   90.00
#
_symmetry.space_group_name_H-M   'P 1'
#
loop_
_entity.id
_entity.type
_entity.pdbx_description
1 polymer ?
#
loop_
_entity_poly.entity_id
_entity_poly.type
_entity_poly.pdbx_seq_one_letter_code
_entity_poly.pdbx_strand_id
1 'polypeptide(L)'
;EGRVVYANYGELADLQTLQNEEYKVNLNGSVVLMRAGKISMAQKVMNVAKMGAVAALIYPDPADYRTSEDIELYGHVHLGSGDPYTPGFPSFNHTQFPPAKSSGLPGILAQTITTDMARKIFAKMGGNIAPDNFKGVFSSYKLGSETDKVAVSVSNNLVDTKIHNVFGVIKGYVDPDRYVVIGAQRDSLSWGYAKSAVGTTLLLELARVFTELKKDGFKPKRSIVFASWTAGDFGNVGVTEWLEGYWSSLDRKAFTYISLDGVVTGVGSFRASASPLLHTLLQNTLKKSKA
;
A
#
# COMPACT_ATOMS: atom_id res chain seq x y z
N GLU A 1 -23.75 8.33 10.55
CA GLU A 1 -23.74 9.80 10.54
C GLU A 1 -22.86 10.28 11.68
N GLY A 2 -22.14 11.37 11.51
CA GLY A 2 -21.32 11.97 12.55
C GLY A 2 -20.88 13.37 12.16
N ARG A 3 -20.36 14.14 13.13
CA ARG A 3 -19.78 15.46 12.82
C ARG A 3 -18.47 15.31 12.04
N VAL A 4 -18.22 16.18 11.09
CA VAL A 4 -17.00 16.16 10.27
C VAL A 4 -15.89 16.88 11.01
N VAL A 5 -14.72 16.23 11.12
CA VAL A 5 -13.50 16.83 11.64
C VAL A 5 -12.39 16.72 10.62
N TYR A 6 -11.68 17.82 10.33
CA TYR A 6 -10.51 17.78 9.46
C TYR A 6 -9.24 17.50 10.27
N ALA A 7 -8.47 16.50 9.86
CA ALA A 7 -7.29 16.04 10.60
C ALA A 7 -6.00 15.91 9.77
N ASN A 8 -5.82 16.79 8.78
CA ASN A 8 -4.61 16.83 7.96
C ASN A 8 -4.26 15.47 7.36
N TYR A 9 -3.07 14.92 7.60
CA TYR A 9 -2.68 13.60 7.11
C TYR A 9 -3.03 12.47 8.09
N GLY A 10 -3.70 12.74 9.21
CA GLY A 10 -4.07 11.71 10.19
C GLY A 10 -2.85 11.10 10.90
N GLU A 11 -1.72 11.78 10.90
CA GLU A 11 -0.55 11.39 11.68
C GLU A 11 -0.85 11.56 13.17
N LEU A 12 -0.17 10.80 14.03
CA LEU A 12 -0.38 10.95 15.48
C LEU A 12 -0.10 12.38 15.96
N ALA A 13 0.89 13.06 15.35
CA ALA A 13 1.19 14.46 15.61
C ALA A 13 0.06 15.41 15.19
N ASP A 14 -0.65 15.11 14.08
CA ASP A 14 -1.81 15.88 13.66
C ASP A 14 -2.93 15.77 14.70
N LEU A 15 -3.21 14.54 15.16
CA LEU A 15 -4.26 14.28 16.15
C LEU A 15 -3.95 14.93 17.50
N GLN A 16 -2.69 14.89 17.94
CA GLN A 16 -2.23 15.60 19.13
C GLN A 16 -2.39 17.12 19.00
N THR A 17 -2.11 17.67 17.82
CA THR A 17 -2.30 19.12 17.55
C THR A 17 -3.78 19.50 17.68
N LEU A 18 -4.70 18.69 17.14
CA LEU A 18 -6.13 18.94 17.23
C LEU A 18 -6.66 18.93 18.68
N GLN A 19 -6.11 18.04 19.51
CA GLN A 19 -6.57 17.83 20.89
C GLN A 19 -5.92 18.76 21.92
N ASN A 20 -4.95 19.59 21.50
CA ASN A 20 -4.26 20.50 22.41
C ASN A 20 -5.19 21.60 22.95
N GLU A 21 -4.67 22.41 23.88
CA GLU A 21 -5.43 23.50 24.51
C GLU A 21 -5.82 24.64 23.55
N GLU A 22 -5.18 24.74 22.38
CA GLU A 22 -5.47 25.77 21.38
C GLU A 22 -6.71 25.42 20.55
N TYR A 23 -6.79 24.18 20.07
CA TYR A 23 -7.85 23.75 19.14
C TYR A 23 -8.99 22.97 19.82
N LYS A 24 -8.70 22.19 20.87
CA LYS A 24 -9.68 21.44 21.70
C LYS A 24 -10.68 20.60 20.89
N VAL A 25 -10.26 20.06 19.75
CA VAL A 25 -11.09 19.26 18.86
C VAL A 25 -11.15 17.83 19.39
N ASN A 26 -12.32 17.44 19.89
CA ASN A 26 -12.60 16.03 20.19
C ASN A 26 -12.72 15.24 18.86
N LEU A 27 -12.42 13.94 18.84
CA LEU A 27 -12.63 13.07 17.65
C LEU A 27 -13.62 11.93 17.93
N ASN A 28 -14.06 11.75 19.17
CA ASN A 28 -14.99 10.69 19.52
C ASN A 28 -16.34 10.92 18.81
N GLY A 29 -16.86 9.88 18.16
CA GLY A 29 -18.11 9.93 17.40
C GLY A 29 -18.03 10.71 16.07
N SER A 30 -16.85 11.15 15.63
CA SER A 30 -16.71 11.98 14.42
C SER A 30 -16.44 11.18 13.15
N VAL A 31 -16.74 11.81 12.01
CA VAL A 31 -16.25 11.41 10.69
C VAL A 31 -15.02 12.24 10.39
N VAL A 32 -13.87 11.60 10.26
CA VAL A 32 -12.59 12.31 10.12
C VAL A 32 -12.18 12.40 8.66
N LEU A 33 -12.06 13.63 8.15
CA LEU A 33 -11.58 13.96 6.82
C LEU A 33 -10.05 14.13 6.84
N MET A 34 -9.35 13.39 5.99
CA MET A 34 -7.89 13.36 5.93
C MET A 34 -7.38 13.39 4.49
N ARG A 35 -6.20 13.97 4.32
CA ARG A 35 -5.43 13.97 3.07
C ARG A 35 -4.76 12.62 2.85
N ALA A 36 -4.73 12.15 1.61
CA ALA A 36 -3.86 11.06 1.20
C ALA A 36 -2.38 11.45 1.28
N GLY A 37 -1.47 10.48 1.44
CA GLY A 37 -0.01 10.72 1.54
C GLY A 37 0.54 10.67 2.98
N LYS A 38 1.84 10.95 3.14
CA LYS A 38 2.66 10.87 4.38
C LYS A 38 2.72 9.49 5.06
N ILE A 39 1.56 8.96 5.46
CA ILE A 39 1.36 7.64 6.06
C ILE A 39 0.35 6.81 5.26
N SER A 40 0.31 5.50 5.46
CA SER A 40 -0.62 4.62 4.72
C SER A 40 -2.08 4.87 5.12
N MET A 41 -3.02 4.55 4.23
CA MET A 41 -4.46 4.66 4.56
C MET A 41 -4.84 3.80 5.76
N ALA A 42 -4.28 2.58 5.86
CA ALA A 42 -4.46 1.71 7.02
C ALA A 42 -4.01 2.37 8.33
N GLN A 43 -2.86 3.07 8.33
CA GLN A 43 -2.37 3.80 9.50
C GLN A 43 -3.30 4.96 9.87
N LYS A 44 -3.75 5.74 8.88
CA LYS A 44 -4.72 6.85 9.08
C LYS A 44 -5.98 6.34 9.78
N VAL A 45 -6.59 5.30 9.23
CA VAL A 45 -7.83 4.70 9.74
C VAL A 45 -7.63 4.17 11.16
N MET A 46 -6.52 3.46 11.42
CA MET A 46 -6.23 2.96 12.76
C MET A 46 -6.01 4.08 13.78
N ASN A 47 -5.30 5.15 13.41
CA ASN A 47 -5.03 6.27 14.30
C ASN A 47 -6.32 6.95 14.74
N VAL A 48 -7.22 7.27 13.80
CA VAL A 48 -8.48 7.96 14.13
C VAL A 48 -9.48 7.04 14.82
N ALA A 49 -9.47 5.74 14.52
CA ALA A 49 -10.28 4.75 15.23
C ALA A 49 -9.91 4.69 16.72
N LYS A 50 -8.61 4.77 17.06
CA LYS A 50 -8.14 4.84 18.45
C LYS A 50 -8.61 6.10 19.19
N MET A 51 -8.96 7.16 18.46
CA MET A 51 -9.51 8.41 19.02
C MET A 51 -11.05 8.41 19.09
N GLY A 52 -11.69 7.27 18.77
CA GLY A 52 -13.14 7.12 18.83
C GLY A 52 -13.90 7.61 17.60
N ALA A 53 -13.21 7.89 16.49
CA ALA A 53 -13.88 8.21 15.22
C ALA A 53 -14.78 7.04 14.77
N VAL A 54 -15.84 7.34 14.01
CA VAL A 54 -16.79 6.34 13.48
C VAL A 54 -16.60 6.09 11.98
N ALA A 55 -15.98 7.04 11.27
CA ALA A 55 -15.62 6.87 9.87
C ALA A 55 -14.41 7.72 9.49
N ALA A 56 -13.66 7.27 8.48
CA ALA A 56 -12.54 7.98 7.89
C ALA A 56 -12.83 8.27 6.41
N LEU A 57 -12.68 9.54 6.00
CA LEU A 57 -12.73 9.98 4.62
C LEU A 57 -11.33 10.40 4.18
N ILE A 58 -10.84 9.84 3.07
CA ILE A 58 -9.48 10.11 2.57
C ILE A 58 -9.55 10.70 1.17
N TYR A 59 -8.96 11.87 0.95
CA TYR A 59 -9.01 12.55 -0.35
C TYR A 59 -7.62 12.95 -0.87
N PRO A 60 -7.40 12.99 -2.20
CA PRO A 60 -6.17 13.52 -2.78
C PRO A 60 -6.21 15.05 -2.81
N ASP A 61 -5.46 15.71 -1.93
CA ASP A 61 -5.37 17.17 -1.92
C ASP A 61 -4.51 17.68 -3.10
N PRO A 62 -4.93 18.74 -3.82
CA PRO A 62 -4.17 19.29 -4.95
C PRO A 62 -2.76 19.78 -4.61
N ALA A 63 -2.48 20.06 -3.33
CA ALA A 63 -1.14 20.39 -2.87
C ALA A 63 -0.15 19.23 -3.07
N ASP A 64 -0.64 17.99 -2.96
CA ASP A 64 0.18 16.77 -3.05
C ASP A 64 -0.04 16.02 -4.37
N TYR A 65 -1.27 16.05 -4.89
CA TYR A 65 -1.70 15.32 -6.07
C TYR A 65 -2.18 16.30 -7.14
N ARG A 66 -1.31 16.58 -8.12
CA ARG A 66 -1.65 17.43 -9.28
C ARG A 66 -2.43 16.63 -10.32
N THR A 67 -3.63 16.21 -9.95
CA THR A 67 -4.53 15.38 -10.76
C THR A 67 -5.87 16.08 -10.97
N SER A 68 -6.69 15.55 -11.88
CA SER A 68 -8.09 16.00 -12.03
C SER A 68 -8.87 15.80 -10.72
N GLU A 69 -9.83 16.68 -10.46
CA GLU A 69 -10.54 16.75 -9.17
C GLU A 69 -11.57 15.63 -8.98
N ASP A 70 -11.94 14.95 -10.05
CA ASP A 70 -12.89 13.84 -10.13
C ASP A 70 -12.23 12.47 -10.08
N ILE A 71 -10.89 12.41 -10.02
CA ILE A 71 -10.17 11.13 -9.97
C ILE A 71 -10.46 10.41 -8.65
N GLU A 72 -10.94 9.18 -8.81
CA GLU A 72 -11.12 8.25 -7.70
C GLU A 72 -9.78 7.72 -7.21
N LEU A 73 -9.59 7.79 -5.90
CA LEU A 73 -8.43 7.21 -5.25
C LEU A 73 -8.79 5.82 -4.74
N TYR A 74 -7.97 4.83 -5.07
CA TYR A 74 -8.09 3.47 -4.57
C TYR A 74 -7.02 3.19 -3.52
N GLY A 75 -7.36 2.40 -2.51
CA GLY A 75 -6.37 2.01 -1.51
C GLY A 75 -6.89 0.99 -0.50
N HIS A 76 -5.94 0.50 0.29
CA HIS A 76 -6.13 -0.59 1.23
C HIS A 76 -6.00 -0.09 2.68
N VAL A 77 -6.89 -0.57 3.55
CA VAL A 77 -7.00 -0.12 4.94
C VAL A 77 -6.72 -1.20 5.99
N HIS A 78 -6.36 -2.42 5.59
CA HIS A 78 -5.86 -3.41 6.54
C HIS A 78 -4.39 -3.13 6.86
N LEU A 79 -4.12 -2.94 8.15
CA LEU A 79 -2.79 -2.71 8.70
C LEU A 79 -2.09 -4.05 8.92
N GLY A 80 -1.82 -4.73 7.82
CA GLY A 80 -1.15 -6.01 7.77
C GLY A 80 -0.70 -6.33 6.34
N SER A 81 -0.25 -7.56 6.16
CA SER A 81 0.10 -8.13 4.86
C SER A 81 -0.42 -9.56 4.84
N GLY A 82 -0.81 -10.07 3.68
CA GLY A 82 -1.40 -11.40 3.58
C GLY A 82 -2.91 -11.40 3.70
N ASP A 83 -3.48 -12.60 3.62
CA ASP A 83 -4.91 -12.80 3.85
C ASP A 83 -5.25 -12.34 5.29
N PRO A 84 -6.20 -11.40 5.46
CA PRO A 84 -6.57 -10.91 6.78
C PRO A 84 -7.28 -11.96 7.65
N TYR A 85 -7.57 -13.16 7.15
CA TYR A 85 -8.18 -14.27 7.88
C TYR A 85 -7.25 -15.46 8.10
N THR A 86 -6.02 -15.45 7.59
CA THR A 86 -5.02 -16.49 7.89
C THR A 86 -3.66 -15.91 8.27
N PRO A 87 -3.59 -14.98 9.24
CA PRO A 87 -2.33 -14.34 9.61
C PRO A 87 -1.29 -15.37 10.09
N GLY A 88 -0.17 -15.47 9.38
CA GLY A 88 0.94 -16.35 9.70
C GLY A 88 0.83 -17.77 9.16
N PHE A 89 -0.23 -18.11 8.42
CA PHE A 89 -0.46 -19.44 7.89
C PHE A 89 -1.09 -19.39 6.49
N PRO A 90 -0.68 -20.26 5.56
CA PRO A 90 -1.25 -20.27 4.23
C PRO A 90 -2.75 -20.64 4.21
N SER A 91 -3.52 -19.86 3.46
CA SER A 91 -4.97 -19.99 3.23
C SER A 91 -5.43 -21.24 2.48
N PHE A 92 -4.53 -22.05 1.90
CA PHE A 92 -4.92 -23.25 1.14
C PHE A 92 -5.08 -24.53 1.98
N ASN A 93 -4.93 -24.47 3.32
CA ASN A 93 -5.05 -25.65 4.19
C ASN A 93 -5.82 -25.36 5.51
N HIS A 94 -7.08 -24.92 5.39
CA HIS A 94 -7.94 -24.57 6.54
C HIS A 94 -8.22 -25.72 7.52
N THR A 95 -7.91 -26.98 7.17
CA THR A 95 -8.06 -28.11 8.09
C THR A 95 -7.01 -28.11 9.21
N GLN A 96 -5.88 -27.43 9.00
CA GLN A 96 -4.79 -27.37 9.97
C GLN A 96 -4.85 -26.11 10.84
N PHE A 97 -5.35 -24.99 10.28
CA PHE A 97 -5.44 -23.70 10.98
C PHE A 97 -6.81 -23.07 10.72
N PRO A 98 -7.65 -22.88 11.77
CA PRO A 98 -8.92 -22.21 11.62
C PRO A 98 -8.68 -20.73 11.24
N PRO A 99 -9.55 -20.12 10.42
CA PRO A 99 -9.45 -18.71 10.11
C PRO A 99 -9.42 -17.84 11.37
N ALA A 100 -8.46 -16.93 11.44
CA ALA A 100 -8.29 -15.98 12.53
C ALA A 100 -8.34 -14.57 11.97
N LYS A 101 -9.29 -13.76 12.44
CA LYS A 101 -9.44 -12.38 11.99
C LYS A 101 -8.23 -11.54 12.41
N SER A 102 -7.54 -10.95 11.45
CA SER A 102 -6.39 -10.07 11.68
C SER A 102 -6.78 -8.87 12.53
N SER A 103 -5.97 -8.57 13.53
CA SER A 103 -6.09 -7.35 14.35
C SER A 103 -5.81 -6.06 13.57
N GLY A 104 -5.29 -6.17 12.34
CA GLY A 104 -5.06 -5.03 11.45
C GLY A 104 -6.28 -4.60 10.65
N LEU A 105 -7.39 -5.34 10.67
CA LEU A 105 -8.61 -4.95 9.96
C LEU A 105 -9.21 -3.67 10.57
N PRO A 106 -9.77 -2.76 9.75
CA PRO A 106 -10.33 -1.51 10.26
C PRO A 106 -11.53 -1.76 11.19
N GLY A 107 -11.56 -1.06 12.31
CA GLY A 107 -12.68 -1.09 13.25
C GLY A 107 -13.80 -0.09 12.95
N ILE A 108 -13.61 0.77 11.93
CA ILE A 108 -14.50 1.87 11.56
C ILE A 108 -14.70 1.89 10.05
N LEU A 109 -15.70 2.62 9.56
CA LEU A 109 -15.87 2.80 8.12
C LEU A 109 -14.71 3.59 7.52
N ALA A 110 -14.27 3.24 6.32
CA ALA A 110 -13.25 3.97 5.59
C ALA A 110 -13.66 4.09 4.13
N GLN A 111 -13.58 5.31 3.59
CA GLN A 111 -13.95 5.61 2.21
C GLN A 111 -13.00 6.64 1.63
N THR A 112 -12.47 6.37 0.44
CA THR A 112 -11.80 7.40 -0.35
C THR A 112 -12.83 8.27 -1.06
N ILE A 113 -12.55 9.56 -1.18
CA ILE A 113 -13.42 10.51 -1.89
C ILE A 113 -12.59 11.34 -2.86
N THR A 114 -13.26 11.89 -3.87
CA THR A 114 -12.61 12.76 -4.85
C THR A 114 -12.26 14.13 -4.23
N THR A 115 -11.36 14.85 -4.88
CA THR A 115 -11.02 16.22 -4.48
C THR A 115 -12.24 17.14 -4.52
N ASP A 116 -13.11 17.01 -5.52
CA ASP A 116 -14.35 17.78 -5.63
C ASP A 116 -15.31 17.51 -4.46
N MET A 117 -15.46 16.24 -4.05
CA MET A 117 -16.25 15.89 -2.86
C MET A 117 -15.68 16.52 -1.59
N ALA A 118 -14.35 16.46 -1.40
CA ALA A 118 -13.70 17.09 -0.25
C ALA A 118 -13.89 18.62 -0.26
N ARG A 119 -13.77 19.26 -1.41
CA ARG A 119 -14.02 20.71 -1.58
C ARG A 119 -15.45 21.07 -1.17
N LYS A 120 -16.44 20.30 -1.60
CA LYS A 120 -17.86 20.50 -1.24
C LYS A 120 -18.11 20.31 0.26
N ILE A 121 -17.39 19.39 0.91
CA ILE A 121 -17.42 19.21 2.37
C ILE A 121 -16.82 20.46 3.03
N PHE A 122 -15.60 20.87 2.68
CA PHE A 122 -14.94 22.06 3.26
C PHE A 122 -15.76 23.34 3.08
N ALA A 123 -16.42 23.52 1.94
CA ALA A 123 -17.27 24.69 1.68
C ALA A 123 -18.45 24.82 2.67
N LYS A 124 -18.84 23.72 3.31
CA LYS A 124 -19.92 23.68 4.31
C LYS A 124 -19.41 23.54 5.75
N MET A 125 -18.12 23.28 5.94
CA MET A 125 -17.53 23.13 7.28
C MET A 125 -17.34 24.49 7.95
N GLY A 126 -17.83 24.61 9.18
CA GLY A 126 -17.56 25.70 10.10
C GLY A 126 -16.41 25.40 11.06
N GLY A 127 -16.39 26.14 12.18
CA GLY A 127 -15.37 25.97 13.24
C GLY A 127 -14.09 26.77 13.00
N ASN A 128 -13.08 26.44 13.81
CA ASN A 128 -11.80 27.13 13.81
C ASN A 128 -11.05 26.92 12.48
N ILE A 129 -10.28 27.94 12.08
CA ILE A 129 -9.36 27.81 10.94
C ILE A 129 -8.29 26.79 11.31
N ALA A 130 -7.98 25.88 10.39
CA ALA A 130 -6.94 24.89 10.61
C ALA A 130 -5.55 25.56 10.72
N PRO A 131 -4.60 24.94 11.46
CA PRO A 131 -3.20 25.36 11.48
C PRO A 131 -2.62 25.60 10.08
N ASP A 132 -1.65 26.51 9.94
CA ASP A 132 -1.07 26.82 8.62
C ASP A 132 -0.43 25.60 7.94
N ASN A 133 0.22 24.72 8.71
CA ASN A 133 0.80 23.47 8.20
C ASN A 133 -0.24 22.41 7.81
N PHE A 134 -1.52 22.60 8.14
CA PHE A 134 -2.61 21.71 7.73
C PHE A 134 -3.27 22.17 6.42
N LYS A 135 -2.99 23.39 5.97
CA LYS A 135 -3.61 23.95 4.76
C LYS A 135 -3.02 23.32 3.50
N GLY A 136 -3.87 23.16 2.49
CA GLY A 136 -3.50 22.81 1.12
C GLY A 136 -3.88 23.95 0.17
N VAL A 137 -4.45 23.63 -1.00
CA VAL A 137 -4.74 24.61 -2.06
C VAL A 137 -6.16 25.21 -1.97
N PHE A 138 -7.08 24.60 -1.23
CA PHE A 138 -8.44 25.14 -1.11
C PHE A 138 -8.47 26.53 -0.45
N SER A 139 -9.53 27.30 -0.76
CA SER A 139 -9.71 28.67 -0.23
C SER A 139 -9.87 28.73 1.29
N SER A 140 -10.35 27.65 1.91
CA SER A 140 -10.46 27.55 3.36
C SER A 140 -10.32 26.11 3.84
N TYR A 141 -9.57 25.92 4.92
CA TYR A 141 -9.49 24.69 5.68
C TYR A 141 -10.00 24.98 7.09
N LYS A 142 -11.12 24.35 7.43
CA LYS A 142 -11.77 24.48 8.72
C LYS A 142 -11.71 23.15 9.45
N LEU A 143 -11.59 23.19 10.77
CA LEU A 143 -11.49 21.98 11.59
C LEU A 143 -12.82 21.27 11.79
N GLY A 144 -13.93 21.94 11.47
CA GLY A 144 -15.29 21.45 11.72
C GLY A 144 -15.87 22.00 13.01
N SER A 145 -17.19 22.06 13.05
CA SER A 145 -18.01 22.45 14.19
C SER A 145 -19.00 21.34 14.55
N GLU A 146 -19.60 21.43 15.75
CA GLU A 146 -20.56 20.41 16.22
C GLU A 146 -21.80 20.26 15.32
N THR A 147 -22.12 21.28 14.52
CA THR A 147 -23.26 21.27 13.59
C THR A 147 -22.93 20.68 12.21
N ASP A 148 -21.65 20.46 11.89
CA ASP A 148 -21.22 20.02 10.56
C ASP A 148 -21.37 18.50 10.44
N LYS A 149 -22.53 18.03 10.02
CA LYS A 149 -22.80 16.58 9.93
C LYS A 149 -22.60 16.02 8.53
N VAL A 150 -22.09 14.79 8.46
CA VAL A 150 -22.06 13.99 7.25
C VAL A 150 -22.57 12.57 7.55
N ALA A 151 -23.26 12.00 6.57
CA ALA A 151 -23.61 10.59 6.56
C ALA A 151 -22.65 9.85 5.63
N VAL A 152 -22.01 8.80 6.15
CA VAL A 152 -21.16 7.89 5.38
C VAL A 152 -21.82 6.52 5.39
N SER A 153 -22.02 5.96 4.21
CA SER A 153 -22.54 4.60 4.02
C SER A 153 -21.56 3.86 3.11
N VAL A 154 -21.06 2.71 3.57
CA VAL A 154 -20.15 1.85 2.80
C VAL A 154 -20.77 0.46 2.72
N SER A 155 -20.98 -0.04 1.51
CA SER A 155 -21.66 -1.31 1.25
C SER A 155 -20.72 -2.33 0.59
N ASN A 156 -19.49 -2.42 1.11
CA ASN A 156 -18.50 -3.38 0.64
C ASN A 156 -18.84 -4.78 1.17
N ASN A 157 -18.67 -5.80 0.32
CA ASN A 157 -18.86 -7.19 0.69
C ASN A 157 -17.53 -7.93 0.70
N LEU A 158 -17.34 -8.80 1.69
CA LEU A 158 -16.22 -9.73 1.70
C LEU A 158 -16.55 -10.92 0.81
N VAL A 159 -15.63 -11.27 -0.08
CA VAL A 159 -15.82 -12.35 -1.06
C VAL A 159 -14.57 -13.21 -1.11
N ASP A 160 -14.73 -14.49 -0.82
CA ASP A 160 -13.68 -15.48 -0.98
C ASP A 160 -13.32 -15.60 -2.47
N THR A 161 -12.08 -15.25 -2.80
CA THR A 161 -11.63 -15.13 -4.18
C THR A 161 -10.38 -15.96 -4.39
N LYS A 162 -10.42 -16.86 -5.37
CA LYS A 162 -9.26 -17.65 -5.76
C LYS A 162 -8.21 -16.76 -6.43
N ILE A 163 -7.00 -16.80 -5.91
CA ILE A 163 -5.85 -16.08 -6.46
C ILE A 163 -4.87 -17.03 -7.18
N HIS A 164 -4.13 -16.48 -8.15
CA HIS A 164 -3.17 -17.22 -8.96
C HIS A 164 -1.81 -16.49 -9.03
N ASN A 165 -0.80 -17.07 -8.40
CA ASN A 165 0.59 -16.68 -8.60
C ASN A 165 1.21 -17.52 -9.72
N VAL A 166 2.03 -16.92 -10.58
CA VAL A 166 2.70 -17.62 -11.68
C VAL A 166 4.21 -17.60 -11.45
N PHE A 167 4.85 -18.76 -11.58
CA PHE A 167 6.28 -18.92 -11.36
C PHE A 167 6.98 -19.45 -12.60
N GLY A 168 8.14 -18.87 -12.91
CA GLY A 168 9.09 -19.39 -13.89
C GLY A 168 10.44 -19.60 -13.22
N VAL A 169 11.12 -20.72 -13.50
CA VAL A 169 12.39 -21.05 -12.83
C VAL A 169 13.48 -21.38 -13.83
N ILE A 170 14.61 -20.68 -13.71
CA ILE A 170 15.87 -21.08 -14.34
C ILE A 170 16.72 -21.75 -13.29
N LYS A 171 16.84 -23.08 -13.39
CA LYS A 171 17.59 -23.89 -12.42
C LYS A 171 19.09 -23.55 -12.45
N GLY A 172 19.65 -23.33 -11.26
CA GLY A 172 21.07 -23.11 -11.07
C GLY A 172 21.89 -24.38 -11.33
N TYR A 173 23.14 -24.21 -11.78
CA TYR A 173 24.02 -25.32 -12.08
C TYR A 173 24.81 -25.83 -10.87
N VAL A 174 25.15 -24.96 -9.92
CA VAL A 174 25.98 -25.32 -8.74
C VAL A 174 25.10 -25.53 -7.52
N ASP A 175 24.31 -24.51 -7.15
CA ASP A 175 23.40 -24.54 -5.99
C ASP A 175 21.94 -24.40 -6.47
N PRO A 176 21.32 -25.46 -7.04
CA PRO A 176 19.96 -25.37 -7.59
C PRO A 176 18.90 -25.07 -6.53
N ASP A 177 19.15 -25.42 -5.27
CA ASP A 177 18.20 -25.21 -4.17
C ASP A 177 18.33 -23.82 -3.52
N ARG A 178 19.30 -23.01 -3.97
CA ARG A 178 19.43 -21.61 -3.58
C ARG A 178 18.91 -20.73 -4.69
N TYR A 179 18.09 -19.75 -4.37
CA TYR A 179 17.49 -18.90 -5.39
C TYR A 179 17.44 -17.41 -5.07
N VAL A 180 17.54 -16.62 -6.14
CA VAL A 180 17.11 -15.23 -6.19
C VAL A 180 15.69 -15.21 -6.70
N VAL A 181 14.79 -14.55 -5.97
CA VAL A 181 13.42 -14.30 -6.43
C VAL A 181 13.35 -12.91 -7.03
N ILE A 182 12.80 -12.82 -8.24
CA ILE A 182 12.47 -11.56 -8.92
C ILE A 182 10.95 -11.54 -9.02
N GLY A 183 10.30 -10.64 -8.29
CA GLY A 183 8.86 -10.57 -8.15
C GLY A 183 8.26 -9.31 -8.74
N ALA A 184 7.06 -9.42 -9.32
CA ALA A 184 6.24 -8.28 -9.72
C ALA A 184 4.75 -8.55 -9.47
N GLN A 185 4.03 -7.57 -8.94
CA GLN A 185 2.58 -7.54 -8.82
C GLN A 185 1.95 -7.42 -10.21
N ARG A 186 0.96 -8.28 -10.50
CA ARG A 186 0.21 -8.32 -11.77
C ARG A 186 -1.17 -7.69 -11.68
N ASP A 187 -1.82 -7.74 -10.51
CA ASP A 187 -3.14 -7.17 -10.32
C ASP A 187 -3.09 -5.67 -10.05
N SER A 188 -4.17 -4.98 -10.36
CA SER A 188 -4.41 -3.60 -9.97
C SER A 188 -5.90 -3.32 -9.82
N LEU A 189 -6.27 -2.45 -8.87
CA LEU A 189 -7.66 -2.00 -8.66
C LEU A 189 -8.17 -1.07 -9.78
N SER A 190 -7.25 -0.45 -10.52
CA SER A 190 -7.54 0.39 -11.69
C SER A 190 -6.67 -0.07 -12.88
N TRP A 191 -6.35 0.81 -13.83
CA TRP A 191 -5.55 0.50 -15.01
C TRP A 191 -4.12 0.04 -14.71
N GLY A 192 -3.56 0.41 -13.55
CA GLY A 192 -2.32 -0.16 -13.04
C GLY A 192 -1.05 0.13 -13.84
N TYR A 193 -1.04 1.10 -14.76
CA TYR A 193 0.08 1.36 -15.68
C TYR A 193 1.44 1.44 -14.96
N ALA A 194 1.59 2.37 -14.02
CA ALA A 194 2.84 2.53 -13.27
C ALA A 194 2.97 1.52 -12.12
N LYS A 195 1.85 1.16 -11.48
CA LYS A 195 1.81 0.31 -10.29
C LYS A 195 2.21 -1.14 -10.59
N SER A 196 1.67 -1.72 -11.66
CA SER A 196 1.77 -3.15 -11.98
C SER A 196 2.28 -3.42 -13.40
N ALA A 197 1.79 -2.69 -14.41
CA ALA A 197 2.08 -3.04 -15.81
C ALA A 197 3.57 -2.89 -16.16
N VAL A 198 4.22 -1.79 -15.76
CA VAL A 198 5.67 -1.62 -15.96
C VAL A 198 6.47 -2.73 -15.29
N GLY A 199 6.15 -3.07 -14.04
CA GLY A 199 6.81 -4.14 -13.29
C GLY A 199 6.65 -5.51 -13.95
N THR A 200 5.44 -5.82 -14.40
CA THR A 200 5.13 -7.06 -15.13
C THR A 200 5.87 -7.12 -16.46
N THR A 201 5.93 -6.02 -17.22
CA THR A 201 6.71 -5.96 -18.46
C THR A 201 8.19 -6.20 -18.22
N LEU A 202 8.77 -5.57 -17.19
CA LEU A 202 10.17 -5.81 -16.81
C LEU A 202 10.41 -7.27 -16.39
N LEU A 203 9.48 -7.87 -15.64
CA LEU A 203 9.57 -9.27 -15.24
C LEU A 203 9.61 -10.21 -16.47
N LEU A 204 8.72 -9.98 -17.44
CA LEU A 204 8.65 -10.77 -18.68
C LEU A 204 9.89 -10.57 -19.55
N GLU A 205 10.37 -9.34 -19.72
CA GLU A 205 11.57 -9.07 -20.51
C GLU A 205 12.83 -9.63 -19.86
N LEU A 206 12.96 -9.54 -18.53
CA LEU A 206 14.06 -10.19 -17.82
C LEU A 206 13.99 -11.72 -18.00
N ALA A 207 12.81 -12.33 -17.83
CA ALA A 207 12.65 -13.77 -18.03
C ALA A 207 13.03 -14.20 -19.47
N ARG A 208 12.64 -13.40 -20.47
CA ARG A 208 13.02 -13.61 -21.88
C ARG A 208 14.52 -13.53 -22.08
N VAL A 209 15.17 -12.44 -21.63
CA VAL A 209 16.61 -12.23 -21.76
C VAL A 209 17.41 -13.34 -21.08
N PHE A 210 17.07 -13.71 -19.85
CA PHE A 210 17.76 -14.81 -19.16
C PHE A 210 17.55 -16.17 -19.86
N THR A 211 16.42 -16.36 -20.52
CA THR A 211 16.16 -17.57 -21.32
C THR A 211 17.04 -17.60 -22.57
N GLU A 212 17.20 -16.48 -23.28
CA GLU A 212 18.12 -16.39 -24.43
C GLU A 212 19.57 -16.58 -23.99
N LEU A 213 20.01 -15.91 -22.92
CA LEU A 213 21.36 -16.11 -22.37
C LEU A 213 21.62 -17.59 -22.04
N LYS A 214 20.61 -18.29 -21.50
CA LYS A 214 20.72 -19.73 -21.21
C LYS A 214 20.92 -20.57 -22.48
N LYS A 215 20.24 -20.22 -23.59
CA LYS A 215 20.46 -20.86 -24.89
C LYS A 215 21.88 -20.60 -25.39
N ASP A 216 22.43 -19.42 -25.11
CA ASP A 216 23.82 -19.03 -25.42
C ASP A 216 24.87 -19.59 -24.43
N GLY A 217 24.47 -20.51 -23.54
CA GLY A 217 25.36 -21.22 -22.63
C GLY A 217 25.57 -20.56 -21.27
N PHE A 218 24.92 -19.43 -20.97
CA PHE A 218 24.90 -18.88 -19.62
C PHE A 218 24.25 -19.87 -18.64
N LYS A 219 24.98 -20.22 -17.60
CA LYS A 219 24.50 -21.10 -16.52
C LYS A 219 24.59 -20.36 -15.19
N PRO A 220 23.47 -19.88 -14.62
CA PRO A 220 23.53 -19.21 -13.34
C PRO A 220 23.97 -20.21 -12.27
N LYS A 221 24.85 -19.78 -11.35
CA LYS A 221 25.32 -20.66 -10.26
C LYS A 221 24.17 -21.10 -9.35
N ARG A 222 23.22 -20.19 -9.13
CA ARG A 222 22.02 -20.35 -8.28
C ARG A 222 20.77 -20.26 -9.13
N SER A 223 19.67 -20.83 -8.68
CA SER A 223 18.40 -20.74 -9.38
C SER A 223 17.86 -19.30 -9.40
N ILE A 224 17.15 -18.94 -10.46
CA ILE A 224 16.44 -17.66 -10.58
C ILE A 224 14.95 -18.00 -10.66
N VAL A 225 14.17 -17.43 -9.76
CA VAL A 225 12.71 -17.59 -9.71
C VAL A 225 12.07 -16.28 -10.12
N PHE A 226 11.35 -16.28 -11.22
CA PHE A 226 10.48 -15.19 -11.64
C PHE A 226 9.09 -15.43 -11.07
N ALA A 227 8.56 -14.48 -10.31
CA ALA A 227 7.26 -14.61 -9.64
C ALA A 227 6.33 -13.46 -10.04
N SER A 228 5.21 -13.80 -10.66
CA SER A 228 4.12 -12.86 -10.95
C SER A 228 3.04 -13.03 -9.89
N TRP A 229 3.01 -12.08 -8.97
CA TRP A 229 2.11 -12.07 -7.82
C TRP A 229 0.74 -11.51 -8.19
N THR A 230 -0.28 -11.92 -7.44
CA THR A 230 -1.62 -11.32 -7.53
C THR A 230 -2.17 -10.99 -6.15
N ALA A 231 -3.31 -10.31 -6.09
CA ALA A 231 -3.89 -9.73 -4.89
C ALA A 231 -2.91 -8.84 -4.09
N GLY A 232 -2.04 -8.13 -4.81
CA GLY A 232 -1.11 -7.15 -4.25
C GLY A 232 -1.82 -5.92 -3.68
N ASP A 233 -2.84 -5.43 -4.38
CA ASP A 233 -3.60 -4.24 -3.93
C ASP A 233 -4.49 -4.54 -2.71
N PHE A 234 -4.67 -5.82 -2.38
CA PHE A 234 -5.40 -6.29 -1.20
C PHE A 234 -4.48 -6.58 0.00
N GLY A 235 -3.30 -5.97 0.04
CA GLY A 235 -2.34 -6.16 1.13
C GLY A 235 -1.29 -7.22 0.84
N ASN A 236 -0.78 -7.28 -0.40
CA ASN A 236 0.29 -8.22 -0.80
C ASN A 236 -0.07 -9.70 -0.55
N VAL A 237 -1.35 -10.07 -0.67
CA VAL A 237 -1.86 -11.40 -0.31
C VAL A 237 -1.07 -12.49 -1.01
N GLY A 238 -0.96 -12.46 -2.34
CA GLY A 238 -0.31 -13.53 -3.08
C GLY A 238 1.14 -13.81 -2.68
N VAL A 239 1.95 -12.77 -2.42
CA VAL A 239 3.34 -12.97 -1.98
C VAL A 239 3.41 -13.41 -0.53
N THR A 240 2.59 -12.84 0.37
CA THR A 240 2.60 -13.20 1.78
C THR A 240 2.16 -14.65 2.01
N GLU A 241 1.08 -15.09 1.36
CA GLU A 241 0.60 -16.48 1.45
C GLU A 241 1.65 -17.49 0.96
N TRP A 242 2.42 -17.10 -0.08
CA TRP A 242 3.55 -17.90 -0.53
C TRP A 242 4.68 -17.93 0.51
N LEU A 243 5.03 -16.80 1.12
CA LEU A 243 6.04 -16.75 2.18
C LEU A 243 5.63 -17.61 3.38
N GLU A 244 4.37 -17.54 3.80
CA GLU A 244 3.83 -18.31 4.93
C GLU A 244 3.84 -19.81 4.63
N GLY A 245 3.46 -20.21 3.41
CA GLY A 245 3.49 -21.61 2.99
C GLY A 245 4.88 -22.25 2.96
N TYR A 246 5.94 -21.44 2.81
CA TYR A 246 7.33 -21.92 2.74
C TYR A 246 8.20 -21.46 3.89
N TRP A 247 7.64 -20.83 4.94
CA TRP A 247 8.37 -20.13 5.99
C TRP A 247 9.51 -20.95 6.60
N SER A 248 9.29 -22.24 6.87
CA SER A 248 10.28 -23.14 7.49
C SER A 248 11.49 -23.49 6.60
N SER A 249 11.40 -23.20 5.30
CA SER A 249 12.42 -23.58 4.30
C SER A 249 12.95 -22.40 3.50
N LEU A 250 12.25 -21.26 3.52
CA LEU A 250 12.55 -20.13 2.66
C LEU A 250 13.84 -19.44 3.07
N ASP A 251 14.08 -19.27 4.38
CA ASP A 251 15.33 -18.73 4.94
C ASP A 251 16.57 -19.57 4.51
N ARG A 252 16.37 -20.87 4.29
CA ARG A 252 17.40 -21.79 3.84
C ARG A 252 17.53 -21.89 2.32
N LYS A 253 16.69 -21.22 1.53
CA LYS A 253 16.69 -21.38 0.07
C LYS A 253 16.71 -20.03 -0.67
N ALA A 254 15.82 -19.11 -0.31
CA ALA A 254 15.81 -17.75 -0.84
C ALA A 254 16.86 -16.90 -0.13
N PHE A 255 17.88 -16.43 -0.84
CA PHE A 255 18.89 -15.55 -0.23
C PHE A 255 18.69 -14.08 -0.59
N THR A 256 17.90 -13.76 -1.61
CA THR A 256 17.51 -12.37 -1.96
C THR A 256 16.19 -12.35 -2.72
N TYR A 257 15.38 -11.32 -2.45
CA TYR A 257 14.17 -10.96 -3.18
C TYR A 257 14.35 -9.57 -3.81
N ILE A 258 14.04 -9.45 -5.10
CA ILE A 258 14.04 -8.20 -5.86
C ILE A 258 12.59 -7.93 -6.29
N SER A 259 12.01 -6.83 -5.81
CA SER A 259 10.69 -6.35 -6.26
C SER A 259 10.86 -5.47 -7.50
N LEU A 260 9.98 -5.66 -8.46
CA LEU A 260 9.79 -4.82 -9.65
C LEU A 260 8.48 -4.02 -9.56
N ASP A 261 7.95 -3.76 -8.37
CA ASP A 261 6.71 -3.00 -8.19
C ASP A 261 7.00 -1.51 -8.24
N GLY A 262 6.21 -0.75 -8.99
CA GLY A 262 6.34 0.71 -9.05
C GLY A 262 7.74 1.21 -9.44
N VAL A 263 8.44 0.52 -10.35
CA VAL A 263 9.85 0.83 -10.70
C VAL A 263 9.99 2.22 -11.34
N VAL A 264 8.99 2.67 -12.09
CA VAL A 264 8.98 3.97 -12.77
C VAL A 264 7.82 4.81 -12.26
N THR A 265 8.12 5.78 -11.40
CA THR A 265 7.13 6.71 -10.83
C THR A 265 7.33 8.17 -11.25
N GLY A 266 8.34 8.44 -12.07
CA GLY A 266 8.70 9.80 -12.50
C GLY A 266 10.04 9.85 -13.21
N VAL A 267 10.55 11.06 -13.42
CA VAL A 267 11.84 11.32 -14.09
C VAL A 267 12.79 12.09 -13.17
N GLY A 268 14.10 11.96 -13.42
CA GLY A 268 15.14 12.85 -12.87
C GLY A 268 15.92 12.32 -11.65
N SER A 269 15.41 11.35 -10.90
CA SER A 269 16.16 10.73 -9.80
C SER A 269 15.92 9.24 -9.69
N PHE A 270 16.94 8.50 -9.24
CA PHE A 270 16.85 7.09 -8.92
C PHE A 270 16.69 6.91 -7.40
N ARG A 271 15.72 6.09 -7.00
CA ARG A 271 15.50 5.71 -5.61
C ARG A 271 15.58 4.20 -5.48
N ALA A 272 16.32 3.73 -4.47
CA ALA A 272 16.34 2.34 -4.06
C ALA A 272 16.04 2.21 -2.56
N SER A 273 15.48 1.08 -2.17
CA SER A 273 15.27 0.70 -0.78
C SER A 273 15.57 -0.78 -0.66
N ALA A 274 16.48 -1.13 0.26
CA ALA A 274 16.97 -2.50 0.40
C ALA A 274 17.53 -2.74 1.81
N SER A 275 17.69 -4.01 2.16
CA SER A 275 18.48 -4.40 3.34
C SER A 275 19.92 -3.88 3.22
N PRO A 276 20.58 -3.46 4.32
CA PRO A 276 21.98 -3.03 4.31
C PRO A 276 22.95 -4.03 3.66
N LEU A 277 22.60 -5.33 3.68
CA LEU A 277 23.37 -6.40 3.03
C LEU A 277 23.53 -6.19 1.51
N LEU A 278 22.61 -5.47 0.87
CA LEU A 278 22.64 -5.20 -0.57
C LEU A 278 23.25 -3.83 -0.90
N HIS A 279 23.69 -3.04 0.09
CA HIS A 279 24.19 -1.68 -0.12
C HIS A 279 25.36 -1.62 -1.09
N THR A 280 26.40 -2.45 -0.87
CA THR A 280 27.58 -2.50 -1.74
C THR A 280 27.24 -3.00 -3.14
N LEU A 281 26.32 -3.96 -3.27
CA LEU A 281 25.85 -4.45 -4.57
C LEU A 281 25.16 -3.32 -5.35
N LEU A 282 24.26 -2.58 -4.70
CA LEU A 282 23.56 -1.45 -5.30
C LEU A 282 24.55 -0.36 -5.75
N GLN A 283 25.46 0.06 -4.87
CA GLN A 283 26.47 1.07 -5.22
C GLN A 283 27.33 0.66 -6.42
N ASN A 284 27.82 -0.59 -6.42
CA ASN A 284 28.66 -1.08 -7.51
C ASN A 284 27.89 -1.23 -8.83
N THR A 285 26.61 -1.60 -8.76
CA THR A 285 25.75 -1.71 -9.95
C THR A 285 25.46 -0.33 -10.54
N LEU A 286 25.14 0.66 -9.69
CA LEU A 286 24.87 2.04 -10.13
C LEU A 286 26.09 2.70 -10.78
N LYS A 287 27.31 2.42 -10.29
CA LYS A 287 28.55 2.90 -10.93
C LYS A 287 28.78 2.35 -12.34
N LYS A 288 28.21 1.17 -12.64
CA LYS A 288 28.37 0.48 -13.93
C LYS A 288 27.24 0.76 -14.90
N SER A 289 26.06 1.11 -14.40
CA SER A 289 24.96 1.56 -15.22
C SER A 289 25.33 2.91 -15.84
N LYS A 290 25.47 2.97 -17.15
CA LYS A 290 25.48 4.26 -17.85
C LYS A 290 24.07 4.85 -17.78
N ALA A 291 23.99 6.14 -17.46
CA ALA A 291 22.76 6.92 -17.63
C ALA A 291 22.46 7.09 -19.12
#